data_AF-A0A944Q2F9-F1
#
_entry.id   AF-A0A944Q2F9-F1
#
_cell.length_a   1.000
_cell.length_b   1.000
_cell.length_c   1.000
_cell.angle_alpha   90.00
_cell.angle_beta   90.00
_cell.angle_gamma   90.00
#
_symmetry.space_group_name_H-M   'P 1'
#
loop_
_entity.id
_entity.type
_entity.pdbx_description
1 polymer ?
#
loop_
_entity_poly.entity_id
_entity_poly.type
_entity_poly.pdbx_seq_one_letter_code
_entity_poly.pdbx_strand_id
1 'polypeptide(L)' 'MKLHIPALLRPHGRHRAAPAPVFVDLLPGTRWLVCDTTTCAHLTTRHHPQPDGAWRCGRCGRTKGEQ' A
#
# COMPACT_ATOMS: atom_id res chain seq x y z
N MET A 1 -9.64 47.69 -33.90
CA MET A 1 -8.40 47.36 -33.17
C MET A 1 -8.59 46.00 -32.49
N LYS A 2 -7.78 44.98 -32.82
CA LYS A 2 -7.87 43.64 -32.20
C LYS A 2 -6.75 43.52 -31.16
N LEU A 3 -7.11 43.45 -29.88
CA LEU A 3 -6.15 43.18 -28.81
C LEU A 3 -5.69 41.72 -28.89
N HIS A 4 -4.39 41.50 -29.01
CA HIS A 4 -3.76 40.19 -28.85
C HIS A 4 -3.44 39.97 -27.37
N ILE A 5 -4.13 39.02 -26.75
CA ILE A 5 -3.84 38.56 -25.39
C ILE A 5 -2.63 37.60 -25.50
N PRO A 6 -1.47 37.91 -24.90
CA PRO A 6 -0.31 37.02 -24.94
C PRO A 6 -0.63 35.72 -24.19
N ALA A 7 -0.24 34.58 -24.76
CA ALA A 7 -0.50 33.23 -24.25
C ALA A 7 0.09 32.93 -22.85
N LEU A 8 0.78 33.89 -22.25
CA LEU A 8 1.48 33.77 -20.96
C LEU A 8 0.55 33.93 -19.75
N LEU A 9 -0.70 34.40 -19.92
CA LEU A 9 -1.73 34.39 -18.87
C LEU A 9 -2.68 33.18 -19.01
N ARG A 10 -2.17 32.01 -19.36
CA ARG A 10 -2.91 30.78 -19.13
C ARG A 10 -2.84 30.45 -17.65
N PRO A 11 -3.94 30.51 -16.88
CA PRO A 11 -3.92 30.02 -15.51
C PRO A 11 -3.53 28.55 -15.57
N HIS A 12 -2.46 28.18 -14.86
CA HIS A 12 -2.11 26.79 -14.64
C HIS A 12 -3.36 26.11 -14.08
N GLY A 13 -3.91 25.16 -14.85
CA GLY A 13 -5.12 24.44 -14.47
C GLY A 13 -4.94 23.94 -13.04
N ARG A 14 -5.89 24.27 -12.17
CA ARG A 14 -5.86 23.82 -10.78
C ARG A 14 -5.87 22.29 -10.82
N HIS A 15 -4.74 21.65 -10.52
CA HIS A 15 -4.72 20.21 -10.30
C HIS A 15 -5.67 19.93 -9.15
N ARG A 16 -6.79 19.27 -9.44
CA ARG A 16 -7.70 18.82 -8.39
C ARG A 16 -6.91 17.87 -7.50
N ALA A 17 -6.84 18.17 -6.21
CA ALA A 17 -6.19 17.28 -5.25
C ALA A 17 -6.83 15.88 -5.38
N ALA A 18 -5.98 14.87 -5.53
CA ALA A 18 -6.44 13.49 -5.44
C ALA A 18 -7.05 13.26 -4.05
N PRO A 19 -8.12 12.46 -3.94
CA PRO A 19 -8.64 12.07 -2.64
C PRO A 19 -7.53 11.40 -1.81
N ALA A 20 -7.46 11.75 -0.53
CA ALA A 20 -6.54 11.11 0.39
C ALA A 20 -6.89 9.61 0.53
N PRO A 21 -5.90 8.72 0.66
CA PRO A 21 -6.16 7.32 0.93
C PRO A 21 -6.84 7.15 2.29
N VAL A 22 -7.78 6.21 2.37
CA VAL A 22 -8.41 5.82 3.63
C VAL A 22 -7.49 4.86 4.38
N PHE A 23 -7.20 5.16 5.64
CA PHE A 23 -6.50 4.23 6.51
C PHE A 23 -7.45 3.09 6.89
N VAL A 24 -6.96 1.86 6.77
CA VAL A 24 -7.69 0.65 7.17
C VAL A 24 -6.98 0.00 8.34
N ASP A 25 -7.76 -0.44 9.32
CA ASP A 25 -7.22 -1.19 10.45
C ASP A 25 -6.64 -2.53 9.99
N LEU A 26 -5.62 -2.98 10.70
CA LEU A 26 -5.09 -4.33 10.53
C LEU A 26 -5.93 -5.32 11.33
N LEU A 27 -6.09 -6.53 10.81
CA LEU A 27 -6.73 -7.62 11.56
C LEU A 27 -6.05 -7.78 12.94
N PRO A 28 -6.81 -7.92 14.04
CA PRO A 28 -6.25 -8.14 15.36
C PRO A 28 -5.20 -9.25 15.35
N GLY A 29 -4.07 -9.00 15.99
CA GLY A 29 -2.95 -9.92 16.01
C GLY A 29 -2.03 -9.83 14.79
N THR A 30 -2.37 -9.17 13.69
CA THR A 30 -1.46 -9.02 12.51
C THR A 30 -0.06 -8.57 12.92
N ARG A 31 0.97 -9.21 12.37
CA ARG A 31 2.38 -8.89 12.64
C ARG A 31 3.16 -8.56 11.38
N TRP A 32 4.17 -7.71 11.54
CA TRP A 32 5.19 -7.47 10.52
C TRP A 32 6.32 -8.46 10.72
N LEU A 33 6.38 -9.48 9.87
CA LEU A 33 7.35 -10.57 9.98
C LEU A 33 8.15 -10.70 8.67
N VAL A 34 9.41 -11.09 8.79
CA VAL A 34 10.20 -11.53 7.64
C VAL A 34 9.54 -12.78 7.05
N CYS A 35 9.27 -12.73 5.74
CA CYS A 35 8.81 -13.87 4.97
C CYS A 35 10.03 -14.69 4.53
N ASP A 36 10.02 -16.00 4.69
CA ASP A 36 11.15 -16.88 4.33
C ASP A 36 11.20 -17.23 2.83
N THR A 37 10.34 -16.61 2.00
CA THR A 37 10.28 -16.87 0.56
C THR A 37 11.04 -15.85 -0.26
N THR A 38 11.67 -16.33 -1.33
CA THR A 38 12.29 -15.48 -2.35
C THR A 38 11.24 -14.69 -3.15
N THR A 39 10.00 -15.19 -3.28
CA THR A 39 8.87 -14.44 -3.86
C THR A 39 8.62 -13.12 -3.13
N CYS A 40 8.84 -13.10 -1.81
CA CYS A 40 8.77 -11.88 -0.99
C CYS A 40 10.13 -11.22 -0.79
N ALA A 41 11.18 -11.69 -1.47
CA ALA A 41 12.56 -11.21 -1.34
C ALA A 41 13.09 -11.15 0.10
N HIS A 42 12.61 -12.05 0.96
CA HIS A 42 12.89 -12.03 2.40
C HIS A 42 12.57 -10.70 3.10
N LEU A 43 11.63 -9.93 2.55
CA LEU A 43 11.21 -8.67 3.14
C LEU A 43 10.22 -8.88 4.29
N THR A 44 10.22 -7.93 5.21
CA THR A 44 9.20 -7.81 6.23
C THR A 44 7.86 -7.50 5.57
N THR A 45 6.89 -8.37 5.76
CA THR A 45 5.54 -8.26 5.19
C THR A 45 4.49 -8.48 6.27
N ARG A 46 3.27 -7.98 6.06
CA ARG A 46 2.14 -8.27 6.95
C ARG A 46 1.83 -9.76 6.91
N HIS A 47 1.74 -10.38 8.08
CA HIS A 47 1.26 -11.74 8.25
C HIS A 47 0.02 -11.73 9.16
N HIS A 48 -1.00 -12.45 8.72
CA HIS A 48 -2.25 -12.61 9.44
C HIS A 48 -2.18 -13.84 10.35
N PRO A 49 -2.74 -13.76 11.57
CA PRO A 49 -2.79 -14.90 12.46
C PRO A 49 -3.74 -15.96 11.90
N GLN A 50 -3.36 -17.22 12.07
CA GLN A 50 -4.16 -18.38 11.71
C GLN A 50 -4.72 -19.04 12.98
N PRO A 51 -5.84 -19.79 12.88
CA PRO A 51 -6.47 -20.43 14.05
C PRO A 51 -5.58 -21.43 14.79
N ASP A 52 -4.60 -22.01 14.11
CA ASP A 52 -3.60 -22.95 14.62
C ASP A 52 -2.39 -22.26 15.30
N GLY A 53 -2.41 -20.93 15.39
CA GLY A 53 -1.28 -20.15 15.94
C GLY A 53 -0.19 -19.82 14.92
N ALA A 54 -0.31 -20.32 13.69
CA ALA A 54 0.62 -19.98 12.61
C ALA A 54 0.35 -18.58 12.03
N TRP A 55 1.23 -18.14 11.15
CA TRP A 55 1.20 -16.81 10.54
C TRP A 55 1.21 -16.92 9.03
N ARG A 56 0.16 -16.45 8.37
CA ARG A 56 0.04 -16.48 6.90
C ARG A 56 0.45 -15.15 6.28
N CYS A 57 1.42 -15.16 5.39
CA CYS A 57 1.87 -13.97 4.67
C CYS A 57 0.75 -13.38 3.81
N GLY A 58 0.42 -12.10 4.00
CA GLY A 58 -0.58 -11.39 3.21
C GLY A 58 -0.16 -11.08 1.77
N ARG A 59 1.11 -11.34 1.40
CA ARG A 59 1.62 -11.14 0.03
C ARG A 59 1.68 -12.44 -0.77
N CYS A 60 2.37 -13.47 -0.27
CA CYS A 60 2.56 -14.73 -0.99
C CYS A 60 1.71 -15.89 -0.46
N GLY A 61 0.99 -15.70 0.64
CA GLY A 61 0.09 -16.72 1.20
C GLY A 61 0.77 -17.88 1.93
N ARG A 62 2.12 -17.92 1.99
CA ARG A 62 2.85 -18.94 2.76
C ARG A 62 2.59 -18.78 4.26
N THR A 63 2.40 -19.92 4.93
CA THR A 63 2.23 -20.02 6.38
C THR A 63 3.56 -20.35 7.05
N LYS A 64 3.80 -19.81 8.25
CA LYS A 64 4.96 -20.13 9.09
C LYS A 64 4.58 -20.25 10.55
N GLY A 65 5.36 -21.02 11.32
CA GLY A 65 5.10 -21.25 12.74
C GLY A 65 4.05 -22.35 12.99
N GLU A 66 3.82 -23.21 11.99
CA GLU A 66 3.17 -24.51 12.19
C GLU A 66 4.11 -25.36 13.06
N GLN A 67 3.70 -25.73 14.26
CA GLN A 67 4.45 -26.58 15.18
C GLN A 67 3.64 -27.83 15.52
#